data_AF-A0ABD5SY74-F1
#
_entry.id   AF-A0ABD5SY74-F1
#
_cell.length_a   1.000
_cell.length_b   1.000
_cell.length_c   1.000
_cell.angle_alpha   90.00
_cell.angle_beta   90.00
_cell.angle_gamma   90.00
#
_symmetry.space_group_name_H-M   'P 1'
#
loop_
_entity.id
_entity.type
_entity.pdbx_description
1 polymer ?
#
loop_
_entity_poly.entity_id
_entity_poly.type
_entity_poly.pdbx_seq_one_letter_code
_entity_poly.pdbx_strand_id
1 'polypeptide(L)'
;MARVPLLEAADLPEEYRYLFTENNVGDAHIFRAMANAPELMRWYMRYSTRLWDVLPEREREIVILATARALEHAYEWHQHVRLGRAAGVTDAEITAITDGDLAALDDREGALVVYARGVALGAPRDAD
;
A
#
# COMPACT_ATOMS: atom_id res chain seq x y z
N MET A 1 7.02 -6.67 -16.21
CA MET A 1 6.03 -7.75 -16.39
C MET A 1 6.14 -8.71 -15.21
N ALA A 2 5.04 -9.32 -14.77
CA ALA A 2 5.05 -10.30 -13.67
C ALA A 2 5.95 -11.50 -14.02
N ARG A 3 6.71 -12.00 -13.04
CA ARG A 3 7.62 -13.16 -13.20
C ARG A 3 6.98 -14.49 -12.80
N VAL A 4 5.80 -14.44 -12.21
CA VAL A 4 4.98 -15.59 -11.81
C VAL A 4 3.60 -15.47 -12.46
N PRO A 5 2.87 -16.59 -12.65
CA PRO A 5 1.49 -16.56 -13.08
C PRO A 5 0.62 -15.68 -12.17
N LEU A 6 -0.35 -14.98 -12.76
CA LEU A 6 -1.38 -14.28 -12.01
C LEU A 6 -2.59 -15.21 -11.92
N LEU A 7 -2.69 -15.97 -10.83
CA LEU A 7 -3.72 -17.00 -10.67
C LEU A 7 -5.09 -16.37 -10.40
N GLU A 8 -6.14 -17.11 -10.74
CA GLU A 8 -7.54 -16.85 -10.38
C GLU A 8 -7.97 -17.77 -9.24
N ALA A 9 -9.06 -17.44 -8.54
CA ALA A 9 -9.56 -18.26 -7.43
C ALA A 9 -9.78 -19.75 -7.82
N ALA A 10 -10.19 -20.01 -9.06
CA ALA A 10 -10.41 -21.38 -9.57
C ALA A 10 -9.11 -22.22 -9.63
N ASP A 11 -7.96 -21.57 -9.76
CA ASP A 11 -6.64 -22.23 -9.85
C ASP A 11 -6.12 -22.69 -8.48
N LEU A 12 -6.69 -22.20 -7.37
CA LEU A 12 -6.26 -22.55 -6.02
C LEU A 12 -6.97 -23.81 -5.50
N PRO A 13 -6.35 -24.56 -4.56
CA PRO A 13 -7.06 -25.58 -3.80
C PRO A 13 -8.27 -24.98 -3.09
N GLU A 14 -9.35 -25.76 -2.97
CA GLU A 14 -10.66 -25.29 -2.49
C GLU A 14 -10.58 -24.54 -1.16
N GLU A 15 -9.76 -25.03 -0.22
CA GLU A 15 -9.55 -24.43 1.10
C GLU A 15 -8.91 -23.03 1.10
N TYR A 16 -8.41 -22.54 -0.04
CA TYR A 16 -7.78 -21.21 -0.17
C TYR A 16 -8.56 -20.26 -1.08
N ARG A 17 -9.57 -20.73 -1.81
CA ARG A 17 -10.31 -19.90 -2.76
C ARG A 17 -10.99 -18.71 -2.09
N TYR A 18 -11.37 -18.87 -0.82
CA TYR A 18 -11.96 -17.82 0.00
C TYR A 18 -11.07 -16.57 0.14
N LEU A 19 -9.74 -16.71 0.00
CA LEU A 19 -8.79 -15.62 0.10
C LEU A 19 -9.03 -14.54 -0.98
N PHE A 20 -9.64 -14.90 -2.11
CA PHE A 20 -9.97 -13.95 -3.17
C PHE A 20 -11.30 -13.24 -2.91
N THR A 21 -12.22 -13.86 -2.18
CA THR A 21 -13.59 -13.39 -2.00
C THR A 21 -13.81 -12.57 -0.74
N GLU A 22 -13.23 -12.94 0.41
CA GLU A 22 -13.53 -12.28 1.70
C GLU A 22 -13.10 -10.81 1.76
N ASN A 23 -12.08 -10.41 1.00
CA ASN A 23 -11.58 -9.03 0.96
C ASN A 23 -11.68 -8.39 -0.43
N ASN A 24 -12.35 -9.05 -1.38
CA ASN A 24 -12.43 -8.66 -2.78
C ASN A 24 -11.05 -8.29 -3.40
N VAL A 25 -10.01 -9.00 -2.98
CA VAL A 25 -8.62 -8.75 -3.38
C VAL A 25 -8.22 -9.49 -4.66
N GLY A 26 -9.10 -10.34 -5.18
CA GLY A 26 -8.84 -11.20 -6.33
C GLY A 26 -8.47 -10.45 -7.62
N ASP A 27 -8.91 -9.21 -7.78
CA ASP A 27 -8.61 -8.39 -8.96
C ASP A 27 -7.20 -7.79 -8.94
N ALA A 28 -6.59 -7.65 -7.76
CA ALA A 28 -5.29 -7.01 -7.62
C ALA A 28 -4.15 -8.00 -7.92
N HIS A 29 -3.34 -7.65 -8.93
CA HIS A 29 -2.22 -8.49 -9.41
C HIS A 29 -1.26 -8.96 -8.31
N ILE A 30 -1.05 -8.17 -7.25
CA ILE A 30 -0.21 -8.60 -6.11
C ILE A 30 -0.74 -9.87 -5.46
N PHE A 31 -2.05 -9.95 -5.21
CA PHE A 31 -2.66 -11.13 -4.57
C PHE A 31 -2.72 -12.32 -5.53
N ARG A 32 -2.96 -12.07 -6.82
CA ARG A 32 -2.86 -13.10 -7.87
C ARG A 32 -1.46 -13.67 -8.02
N ALA A 33 -0.43 -12.87 -7.80
CA ALA A 33 0.96 -13.33 -7.75
C ALA A 33 1.25 -14.10 -6.46
N MET A 34 0.80 -13.61 -5.30
CA MET A 34 0.96 -14.30 -4.00
C MET A 34 0.22 -15.64 -3.95
N ALA A 35 -0.85 -15.81 -4.73
CA ALA A 35 -1.60 -17.05 -4.83
C ALA A 35 -0.78 -18.26 -5.30
N ASN A 36 0.40 -18.04 -5.91
CA ASN A 36 1.36 -19.12 -6.19
C ASN A 36 1.90 -19.77 -4.89
N ALA A 37 1.71 -19.15 -3.73
CA ALA A 37 2.02 -19.66 -2.39
C ALA A 37 0.84 -19.37 -1.43
N PRO A 38 -0.27 -20.12 -1.52
CA PRO A 38 -1.54 -19.72 -0.90
C PRO A 38 -1.52 -19.79 0.63
N GLU A 39 -0.70 -20.67 1.23
CA GLU A 39 -0.50 -20.68 2.68
C GLU A 39 0.19 -19.41 3.18
N LEU A 40 1.23 -18.93 2.46
CA LEU A 40 1.90 -17.68 2.77
C LEU A 40 0.95 -16.49 2.59
N MET A 41 0.16 -16.49 1.50
CA MET A 41 -0.85 -15.47 1.24
C MET A 41 -1.85 -15.36 2.40
N ARG A 42 -2.35 -16.49 2.92
CA ARG A 42 -3.24 -16.52 4.09
C ARG A 42 -2.64 -15.83 5.32
N TRP A 43 -1.38 -16.11 5.64
CA TRP A 43 -0.72 -15.49 6.78
C TRP A 43 -0.44 -14.02 6.57
N TYR A 44 -0.01 -13.64 5.36
CA TYR A 44 0.14 -12.25 4.97
C TYR A 44 -1.17 -11.48 5.12
N MET A 45 -2.29 -12.00 4.62
CA MET A 45 -3.59 -11.33 4.70
C MET A 45 -4.03 -11.12 6.15
N ARG A 46 -3.83 -12.11 7.03
CA ARG A 46 -4.12 -11.96 8.47
C ARG A 46 -3.31 -10.83 9.10
N TYR A 47 -2.02 -10.76 8.78
CA TYR A 47 -1.14 -9.69 9.26
C TYR A 47 -1.51 -8.33 8.67
N SER A 48 -1.68 -8.24 7.35
CA SER A 48 -1.93 -6.99 6.64
C SER A 48 -3.26 -6.37 7.01
N THR A 49 -4.32 -7.16 7.19
CA THR A 49 -5.62 -6.65 7.65
C THR A 49 -5.49 -6.01 9.03
N ARG A 50 -4.72 -6.60 9.94
CA ARG A 50 -4.53 -5.99 11.27
C ARG A 50 -3.72 -4.69 11.20
N LEU A 51 -2.69 -4.65 10.35
CA LEU A 51 -1.87 -3.46 10.13
C LEU A 51 -2.67 -2.33 9.47
N TRP A 52 -3.59 -2.68 8.57
CA TRP A 52 -4.45 -1.73 7.87
C TRP A 52 -5.21 -0.83 8.84
N ASP A 53 -5.71 -1.37 9.95
CA ASP A 53 -6.54 -0.63 10.92
C ASP A 53 -5.73 0.21 11.94
N VAL A 54 -4.41 0.27 11.84
CA VAL A 54 -3.57 0.98 12.83
C VAL A 54 -3.62 2.49 12.66
N LEU A 55 -3.84 2.97 11.44
CA LEU A 55 -3.92 4.41 11.12
C LEU A 55 -5.30 4.76 10.54
N PRO A 56 -5.77 6.00 10.74
CA PRO A 56 -6.88 6.54 9.96
C PRO A 56 -6.64 6.36 8.46
N GLU A 57 -7.69 6.07 7.70
CA GLU A 57 -7.60 5.74 6.28
C GLU A 57 -6.79 6.77 5.48
N ARG A 58 -7.05 8.06 5.69
CA ARG A 58 -6.32 9.14 5.03
C ARG A 58 -4.81 9.15 5.37
N GLU A 59 -4.46 9.04 6.65
CA GLU A 59 -3.06 8.99 7.10
C GLU A 59 -2.33 7.76 6.55
N ARG A 60 -3.01 6.62 6.51
CA ARG A 60 -2.48 5.37 5.94
C ARG A 60 -2.12 5.55 4.46
N GLU A 61 -3.01 6.12 3.66
CA GLU A 61 -2.74 6.34 2.24
C GLU A 61 -1.59 7.35 2.01
N ILE A 62 -1.47 8.39 2.83
CA ILE A 62 -0.33 9.32 2.80
C ILE A 62 1.00 8.57 3.06
N VAL A 63 1.05 7.72 4.09
CA VAL A 63 2.24 6.92 4.42
C VAL A 63 2.57 5.94 3.30
N ILE A 64 1.57 5.28 2.71
CA ILE A 64 1.79 4.34 1.60
C ILE A 64 2.30 5.07 0.36
N LEU A 65 1.70 6.20 -0.03
CA LEU A 65 2.14 7.00 -1.17
C LEU A 65 3.55 7.55 -0.96
N ALA A 66 3.88 8.05 0.23
CA ALA A 66 5.21 8.51 0.56
C ALA A 66 6.27 7.40 0.45
N THR A 67 5.95 6.20 0.94
CA THR A 67 6.81 5.02 0.87
C THR A 67 6.98 4.55 -0.58
N ALA A 68 5.88 4.42 -1.32
CA ALA A 68 5.89 4.01 -2.71
C ALA A 68 6.70 4.98 -3.58
N ARG A 69 6.57 6.29 -3.32
CA ARG A 69 7.36 7.30 -4.03
C ARG A 69 8.85 7.21 -3.69
N ALA A 70 9.19 7.05 -2.41
CA ALA A 70 10.58 6.96 -1.95
C ALA A 70 11.32 5.75 -2.54
N LEU A 71 10.62 4.62 -2.67
CA LEU A 71 11.18 3.37 -3.21
C LEU A 71 11.01 3.23 -4.73
N GLU A 72 10.39 4.21 -5.40
CA GLU A 72 10.07 4.17 -6.83
C GLU A 72 9.16 2.99 -7.23
N HIS A 73 8.25 2.57 -6.34
CA HIS A 73 7.31 1.48 -6.56
C HIS A 73 6.09 1.94 -7.38
N ALA A 74 6.22 1.95 -8.70
CA ALA A 74 5.16 2.41 -9.61
C ALA A 74 3.83 1.63 -9.47
N TYR A 75 3.87 0.31 -9.23
CA TYR A 75 2.65 -0.48 -9.06
C TYR A 75 1.86 -0.05 -7.82
N GLU A 76 2.53 0.05 -6.67
CA GLU A 76 1.93 0.50 -5.41
C GLU A 76 1.40 1.93 -5.54
N TRP A 77 2.20 2.81 -6.14
CA TRP A 77 1.80 4.20 -6.39
C TRP A 77 0.46 4.28 -7.14
N HIS A 78 0.34 3.57 -8.28
CA HIS A 78 -0.88 3.63 -9.08
C HIS A 78 -2.10 3.02 -8.39
N GLN A 79 -1.93 1.95 -7.62
CA GLN A 79 -3.03 1.37 -6.83
C GLN A 79 -3.50 2.33 -5.74
N HIS A 80 -2.55 2.92 -5.02
CA HIS A 80 -2.84 3.75 -3.85
C HIS A 80 -3.22 5.19 -4.18
N VAL A 81 -2.90 5.73 -5.35
CA VAL A 81 -3.47 7.02 -5.78
C VAL A 81 -5.01 6.97 -5.84
N ARG A 82 -5.57 5.85 -6.30
CA ARG A 82 -7.03 5.67 -6.33
C ARG A 82 -7.62 5.56 -4.92
N LEU A 83 -6.94 4.84 -4.02
CA LEU A 83 -7.38 4.67 -2.63
C LEU A 83 -7.23 5.96 -1.83
N GLY A 84 -6.10 6.66 -1.97
CA GLY A 84 -5.87 7.99 -1.40
C GLY A 84 -6.95 8.99 -1.78
N ARG A 85 -7.35 9.05 -3.05
CA ARG A 85 -8.48 9.90 -3.47
C ARG A 85 -9.79 9.52 -2.78
N ALA A 86 -10.09 8.24 -2.65
CA ALA A 86 -11.28 7.77 -1.93
C ALA A 86 -11.23 8.13 -0.44
N ALA A 87 -10.03 8.13 0.15
CA ALA A 87 -9.74 8.57 1.51
C ALA A 87 -9.71 10.10 1.69
N GLY A 88 -9.93 10.86 0.61
CA GLY A 88 -9.96 12.32 0.61
C GLY A 88 -8.60 13.01 0.38
N VAL A 89 -7.53 12.27 0.08
CA VAL A 89 -6.24 12.86 -0.34
C VAL A 89 -6.40 13.53 -1.70
N THR A 90 -6.13 14.83 -1.75
CA THR A 90 -6.33 15.66 -2.94
C THR A 90 -5.21 15.46 -3.96
N ASP A 91 -5.47 15.79 -5.22
CA ASP A 91 -4.43 15.73 -6.26
C ASP A 91 -3.26 16.68 -5.99
N ALA A 92 -3.51 17.80 -5.29
CA ALA A 92 -2.47 18.73 -4.85
C ALA A 92 -1.54 18.08 -3.81
N GLU A 93 -2.11 17.37 -2.83
CA GLU A 93 -1.36 16.62 -1.81
C GLU A 93 -0.58 15.44 -2.42
N ILE A 94 -1.17 14.73 -3.38
CA ILE A 94 -0.49 13.64 -4.12
C ILE A 94 0.71 14.19 -4.90
N THR A 95 0.53 15.36 -5.53
CA THR A 95 1.61 16.07 -6.25
C THR A 95 2.71 16.51 -5.27
N ALA A 96 2.33 17.11 -4.15
CA ALA A 96 3.23 17.48 -3.05
C ALA A 96 4.09 16.31 -2.56
N ILE A 97 3.50 15.13 -2.35
CA ILE A 97 4.23 13.90 -1.99
C ILE A 97 5.22 13.49 -3.09
N THR A 98 4.80 13.62 -4.37
CA THR A 98 5.62 13.28 -5.54
C THR A 98 6.87 14.14 -5.64
N ASP A 99 6.70 15.45 -5.43
CA ASP A 99 7.72 16.48 -5.61
C ASP A 99 8.57 16.67 -4.33
N GLY A 100 8.05 16.23 -3.18
CA GLY A 100 8.66 16.47 -1.88
C GLY A 100 8.41 17.88 -1.33
N ASP A 101 7.53 18.66 -1.97
CA ASP A 101 7.07 19.95 -1.49
C ASP A 101 5.81 19.77 -0.65
N LEU A 102 5.97 19.69 0.67
CA LEU A 102 4.90 19.33 1.59
C LEU A 102 4.00 20.52 1.98
N ALA A 103 4.12 21.67 1.32
CA ALA A 103 3.35 22.87 1.65
C ALA A 103 1.82 22.70 1.52
N ALA A 104 1.37 21.71 0.73
CA ALA A 104 -0.05 21.39 0.57
C ALA A 104 -0.60 20.45 1.66
N LEU A 105 0.25 19.89 2.53
CA LEU A 105 -0.13 19.00 3.62
C LEU A 105 -0.15 19.77 4.94
N ASP A 106 -0.94 19.30 5.91
CA ASP A 106 -0.84 19.83 7.27
C ASP A 106 0.46 19.35 7.97
N ASP A 107 0.77 19.95 9.14
CA ASP A 107 2.00 19.64 9.87
C ASP A 107 2.12 18.15 10.25
N ARG A 108 1.00 17.50 10.58
CA ARG A 108 0.97 16.10 10.99
C ARG A 108 1.20 15.19 9.79
N GLU A 109 0.54 15.46 8.68
CA GLU A 109 0.68 14.72 7.43
C GLU A 109 2.06 14.92 6.82
N GLY A 110 2.60 16.14 6.87
CA GLY A 110 3.99 16.43 6.49
C GLY A 110 4.98 15.62 7.31
N ALA A 111 4.79 15.52 8.64
CA ALA A 111 5.63 14.70 9.51
C ALA A 111 5.55 13.20 9.16
N LEU A 112 4.35 12.69 8.84
CA LEU A 112 4.17 11.31 8.37
C LEU A 112 4.96 11.03 7.08
N VAL A 113 4.91 11.95 6.10
CA VAL A 113 5.66 11.81 4.85
C VAL A 113 7.16 11.76 5.12
N VAL A 114 7.68 12.69 5.92
CA VAL A 114 9.12 12.74 6.25
C VAL A 114 9.56 11.46 6.95
N TYR A 115 8.82 11.01 7.96
CA TYR A 115 9.17 9.80 8.72
C TYR A 115 9.10 8.55 7.85
N ALA A 116 8.02 8.36 7.09
CA ALA A 116 7.84 7.20 6.21
C ALA A 116 8.96 7.11 5.15
N ARG A 117 9.33 8.25 4.53
CA ARG A 117 10.46 8.31 3.60
C ARG A 117 11.78 7.95 4.27
N GLY A 118 12.02 8.47 5.47
CA GLY A 118 13.22 8.17 6.26
C GLY A 118 13.34 6.67 6.56
N VAL A 119 12.26 6.05 7.05
CA VAL A 119 12.21 4.60 7.31
C VAL A 119 12.44 3.81 6.02
N ALA A 120 11.74 4.15 4.93
CA ALA A 120 11.85 3.46 3.65
C ALA A 120 13.29 3.49 3.08
N LEU A 121 13.99 4.60 3.29
CA LEU A 121 15.36 4.80 2.80
C LEU A 121 16.45 4.42 3.82
N GLY A 122 16.07 3.88 4.98
CA GLY A 122 17.03 3.48 6.02
C GLY A 122 17.71 4.63 6.76
N ALA A 123 17.11 5.82 6.74
CA ALA A 123 17.58 7.02 7.42
C ALA A 123 16.43 7.71 8.19
N PRO A 124 15.76 7.03 9.13
CA PRO A 124 14.76 7.66 9.98
C PRO A 124 15.42 8.76 10.82
N ARG A 125 14.74 9.90 10.94
CA ARG A 125 15.15 10.97 11.84
C ARG A 125 14.23 10.99 13.03
N ASP A 126 14.79 10.78 14.21
CA ASP A 126 14.08 10.80 15.48
C ASP A 126 14.22 12.18 16.13
N ALA A 127 13.95 13.25 15.38
CA ALA A 127 14.10 14.66 15.78
C ALA A 127 15.46 15.03 16.41
N ASP A 128 16.29 15.77 15.65
CA ASP A 128 17.36 16.59 16.23
C ASP A 128 16.78 17.96 16.64
#